data_AF-A0A660YA39-F1
#
_entry.id   AF-A0A660YA39-F1
#
_cell.length_a   1.000
_cell.length_b   1.000
_cell.length_c   1.000
_cell.angle_alpha   90.00
_cell.angle_beta   90.00
_cell.angle_gamma   90.00
#
_symmetry.space_group_name_H-M   'P 1'
#
loop_
_entity.id
_entity.type
_entity.pdbx_description
1 polymer ?
#
loop_
_entity_poly.entity_id
_entity_poly.type
_entity_poly.pdbx_seq_one_letter_code
_entity_poly.pdbx_strand_id
1 'polypeptide(L)' 'MPPVPGQVFTEIDAVSLLTGAGAELVAGGGVCGAEVSFWLAVSGKTEQVEAAEKLLKSVSSEPAFEL' A
#
# COMPACT_ATOMS: atom_id res chain seq x y z
N MET A 1 -18.30 3.02 19.95
CA MET A 1 -17.46 1.81 20.10
C MET A 1 -16.03 2.28 20.29
N PRO A 2 -15.39 2.06 21.45
CA PRO A 2 -13.97 2.39 21.58
C PRO A 2 -13.14 1.49 20.64
N PRO A 3 -11.98 1.96 20.15
CA PRO A 3 -11.10 1.13 19.33
C PRO A 3 -10.66 -0.12 20.12
N VAL A 4 -10.66 -1.26 19.44
CA VAL A 4 -10.13 -2.51 20.00
C VAL A 4 -8.60 -2.34 20.12
N PRO A 5 -7.98 -2.66 21.26
CA PRO A 5 -6.54 -2.59 21.40
C PRO A 5 -5.86 -3.58 20.44
N GLY A 6 -4.90 -3.08 19.65
CA GLY A 6 -4.16 -3.86 18.66
C GLY A 6 -3.12 -3.00 17.95
N GLN A 7 -2.19 -3.65 17.25
CA GLN A 7 -1.27 -2.94 16.36
C GLN A 7 -1.99 -2.62 15.06
N VAL A 8 -1.97 -1.34 14.66
CA VAL A 8 -2.43 -0.92 13.34
C VAL A 8 -1.42 -1.42 12.31
N PHE A 9 -1.93 -2.04 11.25
CA PHE A 9 -1.14 -2.53 10.12
C PHE A 9 -1.87 -2.15 8.84
N THR A 10 -1.16 -1.51 7.92
CA THR A 10 -1.67 -0.94 6.68
C THR A 10 -1.00 -1.58 5.47
N GLU A 11 -1.54 -1.30 4.28
CA GLU A 11 -0.94 -1.71 3.01
C GLU A 11 0.47 -1.12 2.82
N ILE A 12 0.72 0.06 3.37
CA ILE A 12 2.05 0.69 3.36
C ILE A 12 3.04 -0.14 4.19
N ASP A 13 2.62 -0.63 5.37
CA ASP A 13 3.43 -1.52 6.19
C ASP A 13 3.72 -2.86 5.48
N ALA A 14 2.75 -3.36 4.71
CA ALA A 14 2.91 -4.59 3.93
C ALA A 14 3.99 -4.49 2.84
N VAL A 15 4.13 -3.34 2.17
CA VAL A 15 5.22 -3.12 1.20
C VAL A 15 6.57 -3.29 1.88
N SER A 16 6.75 -2.70 3.06
CA SER A 16 8.00 -2.82 3.80
C SER A 16 8.27 -4.25 4.29
N LEU A 17 7.24 -4.91 4.84
CA LEU A 17 7.36 -6.29 5.32
C LEU A 17 7.73 -7.27 4.20
N LEU A 18 7.13 -7.14 3.02
CA LEU A 18 7.25 -8.11 1.93
C LEU A 18 8.46 -7.89 1.03
N THR A 19 8.94 -6.65 0.91
CA THR A 19 9.99 -6.28 -0.06
C THR A 19 11.21 -5.62 0.59
N GLY A 20 11.07 -5.18 1.83
CA GLY A 20 12.08 -4.37 2.53
C GLY A 20 12.19 -2.92 2.01
N ALA A 21 11.39 -2.51 1.03
CA ALA A 21 11.35 -1.13 0.56
C ALA A 21 10.59 -0.23 1.54
N GLY A 22 11.01 1.02 1.68
CA GLY A 22 10.22 2.06 2.32
C GLY A 22 9.09 2.52 1.39
N ALA A 23 7.92 2.82 1.94
CA ALA A 23 6.78 3.34 1.19
C ALA A 23 6.12 4.49 1.96
N GLU A 24 5.78 5.57 1.25
CA GLU A 24 5.14 6.75 1.82
C GLU A 24 4.05 7.27 0.89
N LEU A 25 2.90 7.65 1.44
CA LEU A 25 1.82 8.29 0.70
C LEU A 25 2.18 9.75 0.41
N VAL A 26 2.34 10.10 -0.88
CA VAL A 26 2.72 11.45 -1.31
C VAL A 26 1.57 12.24 -1.93
N ALA A 27 0.56 11.54 -2.46
CA ALA A 27 -0.69 12.14 -2.90
C ALA A 27 -1.81 11.10 -2.85
N GLY A 28 -3.02 11.55 -2.53
CA GLY A 28 -4.23 10.72 -2.52
C GLY A 28 -5.42 11.57 -2.93
N GLY A 29 -6.39 10.98 -3.61
CA GLY A 29 -7.61 11.69 -3.97
C GLY A 29 -8.66 10.83 -4.66
N GLY A 30 -9.89 11.33 -4.60
CA GLY A 30 -10.99 10.85 -5.42
C GLY A 30 -12.26 11.65 -5.12
N VAL A 31 -13.39 11.17 -5.61
CA VAL A 31 -14.64 11.94 -5.59
C VAL A 31 -15.19 12.00 -4.16
N CYS A 32 -15.50 13.20 -3.67
CA CYS A 32 -16.08 13.43 -2.32
C CYS A 32 -15.24 12.87 -1.15
N GLY A 33 -13.92 12.76 -1.29
CA GLY A 33 -13.05 12.24 -0.23
C GLY A 33 -12.94 10.72 -0.18
N ALA A 34 -13.53 9.99 -1.14
CA ALA A 34 -13.22 8.59 -1.36
C ALA A 34 -11.88 8.49 -2.10
N GLU A 35 -10.87 7.89 -1.49
CA GLU A 35 -9.56 7.66 -2.11
C GLU A 35 -9.69 6.53 -3.15
N VAL A 36 -9.94 6.91 -4.41
CA VAL A 36 -10.02 5.96 -5.54
C VAL A 36 -8.63 5.76 -6.16
N SER A 37 -7.74 6.74 -6.01
CA SER A 37 -6.36 6.66 -6.48
C SER A 37 -5.39 7.41 -5.56
N PHE A 38 -4.19 6.87 -5.46
CA PHE A 38 -3.11 7.43 -4.65
C PHE A 38 -1.75 7.21 -5.32
N TRP A 39 -0.76 7.94 -4.84
CA TRP A 39 0.63 7.85 -5.24
C TRP A 39 1.47 7.50 -4.02
N LEU A 40 2.21 6.40 -4.12
CA LEU A 40 3.23 6.01 -3.15
C LEU A 40 4.62 6.35 -3.68
N ALA A 41 5.43 7.03 -2.88
CA ALA A 41 6.86 7.08 -3.07
C ALA A 41 7.48 5.81 -2.46
N VAL A 42 8.21 5.05 -3.28
CA VAL A 42 8.91 3.84 -2.85
C VAL A 42 10.42 4.09 -2.89
N SER A 43 11.12 3.74 -1.80
CA SER A 43 12.55 3.99 -1.65
C SER A 43 13.29 2.77 -1.09
N GLY A 44 14.57 2.62 -1.43
CA GLY A 44 15.39 1.48 -1.01
C GLY A 44 16.50 1.17 -2.02
N LYS A 45 17.10 -0.02 -1.88
CA LYS A 45 18.01 -0.56 -2.91
C LYS A 45 17.23 -0.91 -4.16
N THR A 46 17.90 -0.94 -5.31
CA THR A 46 17.31 -1.29 -6.61
C THR A 46 16.46 -2.56 -6.56
N GLU A 47 16.99 -3.64 -5.99
CA GLU A 47 16.28 -4.92 -5.87
C GLU A 47 14.98 -4.84 -5.05
N GLN A 48 14.96 -3.98 -4.02
CA GLN A 48 13.78 -3.79 -3.16
C GLN A 48 12.70 -2.99 -3.88
N VAL A 49 13.09 -1.95 -4.61
CA VAL A 49 12.17 -1.13 -5.41
C VAL A 49 11.57 -1.95 -6.55
N GLU A 50 12.38 -2.76 -7.25
CA GLU A 50 11.90 -3.67 -8.29
C GLU A 50 10.95 -4.74 -7.73
N ALA A 51 11.24 -5.28 -6.55
CA ALA A 51 10.35 -6.22 -5.86
C ALA A 51 9.01 -5.56 -5.49
N ALA A 52 9.03 -4.32 -4.99
CA ALA A 52 7.82 -3.54 -4.68
C ALA A 52 6.99 -3.27 -5.93
N GLU A 53 7.61 -2.86 -7.05
CA GLU A 53 6.92 -2.63 -8.31
C GLU A 53 6.25 -3.92 -8.82
N LYS A 54 6.96 -5.04 -8.78
CA LYS A 54 6.43 -6.34 -9.20
C LYS A 54 5.25 -6.77 -8.33
N LEU A 55 5.37 -6.62 -7.01
CA LEU A 55 4.31 -6.94 -6.05
C LEU A 55 3.06 -6.09 -6.33
N LEU A 56 3.20 -4.77 -6.40
CA LEU A 56 2.09 -3.84 -6.62
C LEU A 56 1.36 -4.11 -7.95
N LYS A 57 2.10 -4.39 -9.03
CA LYS A 57 1.50 -4.79 -10.31
C LYS A 57 0.75 -6.12 -10.26
N SER A 58 1.21 -7.06 -9.44
CA SER A 58 0.56 -8.37 -9.33
C SER A 58 -0.80 -8.29 -8.65
N VAL A 59 -0.97 -7.36 -7.70
CA VAL A 59 -2.20 -7.20 -6.91
C VAL A 59 -3.15 -6.13 -7.48
N SER A 60 -2.67 -5.21 -8.33
CA SER A 60 -3.48 -4.10 -8.86
C SER A 60 -4.70 -4.50 -9.69
N SER A 61 -4.82 -5.77 -10.07
CA SER A 61 -5.91 -6.32 -10.86
C SER A 61 -6.70 -7.41 -10.11
N GLU A 62 -6.53 -7.52 -8.80
CA GLU A 62 -7.33 -8.43 -7.99
C GLU A 62 -8.81 -8.01 -8.02
N PRO A 63 -9.74 -8.98 -8.08
CA PRO A 63 -11.16 -8.68 -8.00
C PRO A 63 -11.51 -8.08 -6.64
N ALA A 64 -12.57 -7.27 -6.61
CA ALA A 64 -13.11 -6.79 -5.35
C ALA A 64 -13.53 -7.98 -4.47
N PHE A 65 -13.33 -7.85 -3.16
CA PHE A 65 -13.72 -8.86 -2.19
C PHE A 65 -15.25 -9.11 -2.24
N GLU A 66 -15.66 -10.38 -2.27
CA GLU A 66 -17.07 -10.81 -2.19
C GLU A 66 -17.32 -11.59 -0.88
N LEU A 67 -18.53 -11.42 -0.31
CA LEU A 67 -18.98 -12.00 0.98
C LEU A 67 -19.82 -13.27 0.79
#